data_AF-A0YD69-F1
#
_entry.id   AF-A0YD69-F1
#
_cell.length_a   1.000
_cell.length_b   1.000
_cell.length_c   1.000
_cell.angle_alpha   90.00
_cell.angle_beta   90.00
_cell.angle_gamma   90.00
#
_symmetry.space_group_name_H-M   'P 1'
#
loop_
_entity.id
_entity.type
_entity.pdbx_description
1 polymer ?
#
loop_
_entity_poly.entity_id
_entity_poly.type
_entity_poly.pdbx_seq_one_letter_code
_entity_poly.pdbx_strand_id
1 'polypeptide(L)' 'MVGRAGRKIGGEGIQMHGGVGMTDELAVGFYVKWPMIANTLFGNADYQQQRFTALVNASSEVKMASGAA' A
#
# COMPACT_ATOMS: atom_id res chain seq x y z
N MET A 1 -4.69 1.64 1.16
CA MET A 1 -5.09 1.59 -0.27
C MET A 1 -3.92 1.67 -1.24
N VAL A 2 -2.88 2.48 -0.99
CA VAL A 2 -1.70 2.61 -1.87
C VAL A 2 -1.01 1.28 -2.21
N GLY A 3 -0.82 0.39 -1.22
CA GLY A 3 -0.14 -0.89 -1.43
C GLY A 3 -0.85 -1.87 -2.37
N ARG A 4 -2.18 -1.83 -2.45
CA ARG A 4 -2.99 -2.63 -3.41
C ARG A 4 -2.95 -2.01 -4.81
N ALA A 5 -3.13 -0.68 -4.88
CA ALA A 5 -3.08 0.05 -6.15
C ALA A 5 -1.69 -0.07 -6.82
N GLY A 6 -0.60 0.05 -6.06
CA GLY A 6 0.76 -0.08 -6.58
C GLY A 6 1.06 -1.46 -7.17
N ARG A 7 0.56 -2.54 -6.55
CA ARG A 7 0.68 -3.89 -7.13
C ARG A 7 -0.11 -4.04 -8.42
N LYS A 8 -1.35 -3.55 -8.45
CA LYS A 8 -2.23 -3.63 -9.63
C LYS A 8 -1.62 -2.88 -10.82
N ILE A 9 -1.31 -1.60 -10.62
CA ILE A 9 -0.75 -0.74 -11.68
C ILE A 9 0.62 -1.26 -12.12
N GLY A 10 1.45 -1.75 -11.20
CA GLY A 10 2.74 -2.32 -11.56
C GLY A 10 2.63 -3.61 -12.39
N GLY A 11 1.71 -4.50 -12.03
CA GLY A 11 1.44 -5.71 -12.81
C GLY A 11 0.88 -5.41 -14.20
N GLU A 12 -0.11 -4.51 -14.29
CA GLU A 12 -0.66 -4.04 -15.57
C GLU A 12 0.42 -3.35 -16.43
N GLY A 13 1.28 -2.54 -15.80
CA GLY A 13 2.42 -1.89 -16.44
C GLY A 13 3.38 -2.90 -17.06
N ILE A 14 3.82 -3.92 -16.31
CA ILE A 14 4.69 -4.99 -16.85
C ILE A 14 3.97 -5.72 -17.98
N GLN A 15 2.69 -6.07 -17.80
CA GLN A 15 1.92 -6.82 -18.78
C GLN A 15 1.78 -6.10 -20.13
N MET A 16 1.60 -4.77 -20.13
CA MET A 16 1.53 -3.97 -21.37
C MET A 16 2.85 -3.99 -22.16
N HIS A 17 3.99 -4.16 -21.50
CA HIS A 17 5.30 -4.25 -22.14
C HIS A 17 5.67 -5.70 -22.51
N GLY A 18 4.95 -6.70 -22.01
CA GLY A 18 5.30 -8.10 -22.20
C GLY A 18 6.61 -8.48 -21.49
N GLY A 19 7.36 -9.43 -22.05
CA GLY A 19 8.59 -9.95 -21.42
C GLY A 19 9.65 -8.88 -21.12
N VAL A 20 9.77 -7.85 -21.97
CA VAL A 20 10.74 -6.76 -21.79
C VAL A 20 10.38 -5.83 -20.62
N GLY A 21 9.15 -5.89 -20.11
CA GLY A 21 8.76 -5.18 -18.89
C GLY A 21 9.39 -5.75 -17.62
N MET A 22 9.91 -6.99 -17.67
CA MET A 22 10.54 -7.68 -16.54
C MET A 22 12.07 -7.53 -16.53
N THR A 23 12.65 -6.94 -17.57
CA THR A 23 14.09 -6.85 -17.79
C THR A 23 14.60 -5.41 -17.57
N ASP A 24 15.91 -5.19 -17.55
CA ASP A 24 16.50 -3.89 -17.20
C ASP A 24 16.61 -2.91 -18.40
N GLU A 25 16.12 -3.31 -19.57
CA GLU A 25 16.06 -2.50 -20.80
C GLU A 25 15.01 -1.38 -20.70
N LEU A 26 14.00 -1.54 -19.85
CA LEU A 26 12.96 -0.55 -19.61
C LEU A 26 12.90 -0.16 -18.13
N ALA A 27 12.75 1.13 -17.86
CA ALA A 27 12.65 1.63 -16.49
C ALA A 27 11.39 1.15 -15.73
N VAL A 28 10.38 0.60 -16.44
CA VAL A 28 9.13 0.12 -15.83
C VAL A 28 9.38 -0.95 -14.75
N GLY A 29 10.29 -1.89 -14.99
CA GLY A 29 10.66 -2.91 -14.01
C GLY A 29 11.25 -2.30 -12.73
N PHE A 30 12.03 -1.22 -12.85
CA PHE A 30 12.56 -0.49 -11.70
C PHE A 30 11.46 0.22 -10.90
N TYR A 31 10.54 0.93 -11.57
CA TYR A 31 9.45 1.63 -10.88
C TYR A 31 8.50 0.69 -10.16
N VAL A 32 8.29 -0.52 -10.68
CA VAL A 32 7.41 -1.52 -10.06
C VAL A 32 8.01 -2.13 -8.78
N LYS A 33 9.35 -2.15 -8.64
CA LYS A 33 10.05 -2.62 -7.44
C LYS A 33 9.78 -1.72 -6.22
N TRP A 34 9.69 -0.41 -6.39
CA TRP A 34 9.55 0.54 -5.28
C TRP A 34 8.27 0.35 -4.44
N PRO A 35 7.06 0.30 -5.02
CA PRO A 35 5.84 0.02 -4.27
C PRO A 35 5.85 -1.35 -3.57
N MET A 36 6.54 -2.34 -4.15
CA MET A 36 6.71 -3.67 -3.53
C MET A 36 7.61 -3.60 -2.29
N ILE A 37 8.74 -2.92 -2.41
CA ILE A 37 9.66 -2.69 -1.28
C ILE A 37 8.94 -1.90 -0.18
N ALA A 38 8.20 -0.86 -0.52
CA ALA A 38 7.43 -0.08 0.45
C ALA A 38 6.38 -0.92 1.20
N ASN A 39 5.70 -1.84 0.52
CA ASN A 39 4.78 -2.79 1.15
C ASN A 39 5.47 -3.74 2.14
N THR A 40 6.73 -4.08 1.90
CA THR A 40 7.53 -4.92 2.80
C THR A 40 8.05 -4.13 3.99
N LEU A 41 8.60 -2.93 3.76
CA LEU A 41 9.22 -2.10 4.81
C LEU A 41 8.19 -1.48 5.76
N PHE A 42 7.07 -0.98 5.21
CA PHE A 42 6.08 -0.23 5.99
C PHE A 42 4.81 -1.02 6.28
N GLY A 43 4.75 -2.27 5.82
CA GLY A 43 3.59 -3.14 5.96
C GLY A 43 2.59 -2.99 4.82
N ASN A 44 1.89 -4.10 4.55
CA ASN A 44 0.98 -4.25 3.43
C ASN A 44 -0.38 -3.57 3.68
N ALA A 45 -1.30 -3.67 2.70
CA ALA A 45 -2.60 -3.03 2.79
C ALA A 45 -3.43 -3.49 4.00
N ASP A 46 -3.33 -4.76 4.39
CA ASP A 46 -4.11 -5.31 5.50
C ASP A 46 -3.54 -4.84 6.84
N TYR A 47 -2.20 -4.77 6.97
CA TYR A 47 -1.53 -4.17 8.14
C TYR A 47 -1.95 -2.71 8.34
N GLN A 48 -1.96 -1.93 7.26
CA GLN A 48 -2.38 -0.53 7.31
C GLN A 48 -3.88 -0.38 7.64
N GLN A 49 -4.72 -1.31 7.16
CA GLN A 49 -6.14 -1.33 7.49
C GLN A 49 -6.37 -1.63 8.97
N GLN A 50 -5.66 -2.60 9.54
CA GLN A 50 -5.73 -2.91 10.98
C GLN A 50 -5.30 -1.72 11.83
N ARG A 51 -4.18 -1.07 11.48
CA ARG A 51 -3.71 0.14 12.17
C ARG A 51 -4.72 1.27 12.11
N PHE A 52 -5.34 1.49 10.95
CA PHE A 52 -6.37 2.51 10.79
C PHE A 52 -7.57 2.23 11.68
N THR A 53 -8.08 0.99 11.70
CA THR A 53 -9.19 0.59 12.57
C THR A 53 -8.86 0.80 14.04
N ALA A 54 -7.66 0.41 14.49
CA ALA A 54 -7.23 0.60 15.87
C ALA A 54 -7.20 2.08 16.27
N LEU A 55 -6.70 2.95 15.39
CA LEU A 55 -6.65 4.40 15.62
C LEU A 55 -8.05 5.03 15.68
N VAL A 56 -8.96 4.63 14.78
CA VAL A 56 -10.34 5.13 14.76
C VAL A 56 -11.08 4.72 16.04
N ASN A 57 -10.94 3.47 16.47
CA ASN A 57 -11.58 2.98 17.69
C ASN A 57 -11.03 3.69 18.93
N ALA A 58 -9.70 3.81 19.06
CA ALA A 58 -9.09 4.55 20.16
C ALA A 58 -9.54 6.02 20.19
N SER A 59 -9.65 6.68 19.04
CA SER A 59 -10.19 8.03 18.96
C SER A 59 -11.65 8.12 19.40
N SER A 60 -12.45 7.10 19.09
CA SER A 60 -13.86 7.05 19.50
C SER A 60 -14.00 6.94 21.01
N GLU A 61 -13.18 6.11 21.66
CA GLU A 61 -13.15 5.95 23.12
C GLU A 61 -12.79 7.27 23.84
N VAL A 62 -11.78 7.98 23.34
CA VAL A 62 -11.39 9.30 23.86
C VAL A 62 -12.55 10.30 23.74
N LYS A 63 -13.27 10.30 22.61
CA LYS A 63 -14.41 11.19 22.40
C LYS A 63 -15.56 10.89 23.38
N MET A 64 -15.84 9.62 23.64
CA MET A 64 -16.84 9.20 24.64
C MET A 64 -16.44 9.61 26.06
N ALA A 65 -15.16 9.48 26.41
CA ALA A 65 -14.65 9.92 27.71
C ALA A 65 -14.69 11.46 27.88
N SER A 66 -14.45 12.23 26.82
CA SER A 66 -14.52 13.70 26.87
C SER A 66 -15.93 14.29 26.82
N GLY A 67 -16.92 13.54 26.31
CA GLY A 67 -18.30 13.99 26.18
C GLY A 67 -19.20 13.67 27.39
N ALA A 68 -18.67 12.96 28.39
CA ALA A 68 -19.37 12.62 29.64
C ALA A 68 -19.11 13.64 30.77
N ALA A 69 -18.57 14.83 30.44
CA ALA A 69 -18.33 15.94 31.35
C ALA A 69 -19.24 17.14 31.04
#